data_AF-A0A212CWH8-F1
#
_entry.id   AF-A0A212CWH8-F1
#
_cell.length_a   1.000
_cell.length_b   1.000
_cell.length_c   1.000
_cell.angle_alpha   90.00
_cell.angle_beta   90.00
_cell.angle_gamma   90.00
#
_symmetry.space_group_name_H-M   'P 1'
#
loop_
_entity.id
_entity.type
_entity.pdbx_description
1 polymer ?
#
loop_
_entity_poly.entity_id
_entity_poly.type
_entity_poly.pdbx_seq_one_letter_code
_entity_poly.pdbx_strand_id
1 'polypeptide(L)'
;MSSASWLKIHGLAAKKLTIMDALSMAAIPHSSTYVPVLDKHVVSKVFDEVFPLAHVCNDTNKMTLINPQGVKLNIYKQKVEQAIKSYE
;
A
#
# COMPACT_ATOMS: atom_id res chain seq x y z
N MET A 1 19.96 8.29 19.86
CA MET A 1 19.96 7.02 19.09
C MET A 1 19.93 7.38 17.60
N SER A 2 20.73 6.75 16.74
CA SER A 2 20.75 7.07 15.29
C SER A 2 19.57 6.42 14.56
N SER A 3 19.16 6.96 13.40
CA SER A 3 18.07 6.39 12.59
C SER A 3 18.33 4.94 12.19
N ALA A 4 19.59 4.59 11.89
CA ALA A 4 19.98 3.22 11.59
C ALA A 4 19.78 2.28 12.79
N SER A 5 20.16 2.71 14.00
CA SER A 5 19.94 1.91 15.22
C SER A 5 18.45 1.80 15.56
N TRP A 6 17.66 2.86 15.33
CA TRP A 6 16.22 2.82 15.53
C TRP A 6 15.53 1.84 14.57
N LEU A 7 15.89 1.86 13.28
CA LEU A 7 15.33 0.95 12.26
C LEU A 7 15.66 -0.51 12.52
N LYS A 8 16.81 -0.84 13.14
CA LYS A 8 17.13 -2.22 13.54
C LYS A 8 16.14 -2.78 14.57
N ILE A 9 15.55 -1.93 15.40
CA ILE A 9 14.64 -2.34 16.49
C ILE A 9 13.17 -2.20 16.06
N HIS A 10 12.85 -1.16 15.29
CA HIS A 10 11.48 -0.75 14.98
C HIS A 10 11.14 -0.77 13.48
N GLY A 11 12.08 -1.07 12.59
CA GLY A 11 11.82 -1.17 11.16
C GLY A 11 10.90 -2.34 10.82
N LEU A 12 10.24 -2.25 9.66
CA LEU A 12 9.29 -3.28 9.19
C LEU A 12 9.89 -4.68 9.22
N ALA A 13 11.11 -4.85 8.66
CA ALA A 13 11.80 -6.14 8.65
C ALA A 13 12.08 -6.69 10.07
N ALA A 14 12.46 -5.82 11.02
CA ALA A 14 12.67 -6.20 12.43
C ALA A 14 11.38 -6.69 13.11
N LYS A 15 10.23 -6.19 12.64
CA LYS A 15 8.90 -6.63 13.07
C LYS A 15 8.31 -7.75 12.23
N LYS A 16 9.09 -8.35 11.31
CA LYS A 16 8.64 -9.38 10.35
C LYS A 16 7.48 -8.91 9.47
N LEU A 17 7.44 -7.61 9.17
CA LEU A 17 6.49 -6.98 8.27
C LEU A 17 7.16 -6.61 6.96
N THR A 18 6.37 -6.57 5.90
CA THR A 18 6.74 -6.14 4.55
C THR A 18 6.28 -4.72 4.29
N ILE A 19 6.78 -4.11 3.21
CA ILE A 19 6.30 -2.80 2.76
C ILE A 19 4.81 -2.82 2.40
N MET A 20 4.31 -3.95 1.89
CA MET A 20 2.89 -4.11 1.53
C MET A 20 2.00 -4.17 2.76
N ASP A 21 2.48 -4.67 3.90
CA ASP A 21 1.71 -4.64 5.16
C ASP A 21 1.43 -3.20 5.60
N ALA A 22 2.33 -2.26 5.31
CA ALA A 22 2.14 -0.84 5.59
C ALA A 22 1.33 -0.11 4.50
N LEU A 23 1.51 -0.47 3.23
CA LEU A 23 0.90 0.24 2.09
C LEU A 23 -0.45 -0.33 1.66
N SER A 24 -0.85 -1.51 2.15
CA SER A 24 -2.07 -2.21 1.75
C SER A 24 -3.34 -1.35 1.85
N MET A 25 -3.41 -0.46 2.85
CA MET A 25 -4.55 0.44 3.04
C MET A 25 -4.78 1.42 1.89
N ALA A 26 -3.74 1.73 1.12
CA ALA A 26 -3.80 2.63 -0.03
C ALA A 26 -3.50 1.91 -1.35
N ALA A 27 -3.56 0.58 -1.32
CA ALA A 27 -3.30 -0.29 -2.44
C ALA A 27 -4.61 -0.84 -3.00
N ILE A 28 -4.80 -0.76 -4.32
CA ILE A 28 -5.93 -1.34 -5.03
C ILE A 28 -5.40 -2.43 -5.97
N PRO A 29 -5.92 -3.66 -5.89
CA PRO A 29 -5.59 -4.69 -6.86
C PRO A 29 -6.10 -4.27 -8.24
N HIS A 30 -5.22 -4.31 -9.23
CA HIS A 30 -5.53 -3.98 -10.61
C HIS A 30 -5.34 -5.23 -11.47
N SER A 31 -6.44 -5.70 -12.06
CA SER A 31 -6.45 -6.88 -12.92
C SER A 31 -7.24 -6.63 -14.19
N SER A 32 -6.76 -7.19 -15.28
CA SER A 32 -7.50 -7.18 -16.54
C SER A 32 -8.73 -8.09 -16.47
N THR A 33 -9.85 -7.63 -17.02
CA THR A 33 -11.09 -8.39 -17.16
C THR A 33 -11.29 -8.77 -18.62
N TYR A 34 -11.53 -10.05 -18.91
CA TYR A 34 -11.87 -10.48 -20.26
C TYR A 34 -13.33 -10.13 -20.58
N VAL A 35 -13.55 -9.43 -21.69
CA VAL A 35 -14.88 -9.03 -22.17
C VAL A 35 -15.18 -9.82 -23.45
N PRO A 36 -16.06 -10.84 -23.40
CA PRO A 36 -16.30 -11.73 -24.54
C PRO A 36 -16.79 -11.02 -25.80
N VAL A 37 -17.65 -10.02 -25.66
CA VAL A 37 -18.21 -9.26 -26.80
C VAL A 37 -17.12 -8.50 -27.57
N LEU A 38 -16.01 -8.14 -26.91
CA LEU A 38 -14.88 -7.46 -27.53
C LEU A 38 -13.74 -8.42 -27.88
N ASP A 39 -13.83 -9.68 -27.46
CA ASP A 39 -12.77 -10.69 -27.47
C ASP A 39 -11.43 -10.16 -26.94
N LYS A 40 -11.49 -9.34 -25.87
CA LYS A 40 -10.33 -8.59 -25.37
C LYS A 40 -10.31 -8.49 -23.86
N HIS A 41 -9.09 -8.43 -23.35
CA HIS A 41 -8.76 -8.10 -21.97
C HIS A 41 -8.75 -6.57 -21.79
N VAL A 42 -9.63 -6.04 -20.96
CA VAL A 42 -9.76 -4.59 -20.69
C VAL A 42 -9.36 -4.25 -19.26
N VAL A 43 -8.81 -3.05 -19.11
CA VAL A 43 -8.38 -2.46 -17.83
C VAL A 43 -8.99 -1.07 -17.66
N SER A 44 -9.19 -0.65 -16.43
CA SER A 44 -9.75 0.67 -16.12
C SER A 44 -8.66 1.74 -16.25
N LYS A 45 -8.87 2.71 -17.15
CA LYS A 45 -7.98 3.86 -17.32
C LYS A 45 -8.05 4.87 -16.18
N VAL A 46 -9.11 4.83 -15.35
CA VAL A 46 -9.32 5.78 -14.25
C VAL A 46 -8.16 5.73 -13.24
N PHE A 47 -7.48 4.58 -13.15
CA PHE A 47 -6.41 4.41 -12.19
C PHE A 47 -5.05 4.95 -12.66
N ASP A 48 -4.89 5.21 -13.97
CA ASP A 48 -3.63 5.70 -14.55
C ASP A 48 -3.26 7.09 -14.01
N GLU A 49 -4.25 7.92 -13.66
CA GLU A 49 -4.06 9.29 -13.17
C GLU A 49 -4.02 9.38 -11.63
N VAL A 50 -4.57 8.38 -10.93
CA VAL A 50 -4.82 8.44 -9.47
C VAL A 50 -3.79 7.63 -8.67
N PHE A 51 -3.14 6.64 -9.29
CA PHE A 51 -2.21 5.72 -8.62
C PHE A 51 -0.80 5.82 -9.23
N PRO A 52 0.09 6.66 -8.67
CA PRO A 52 1.40 6.94 -9.27
C PRO A 52 2.41 5.78 -9.15
N LEU A 53 2.09 4.71 -8.40
CA LEU A 53 2.98 3.59 -8.16
C LEU A 53 2.32 2.25 -8.50
N ALA A 54 3.07 1.36 -9.14
CA ALA A 54 2.65 0.01 -9.47
C ALA A 54 3.61 -1.02 -8.85
N HIS A 55 3.06 -1.99 -8.13
CA HIS A 55 3.78 -3.17 -7.67
C HIS A 55 3.33 -4.39 -8.50
N VAL A 56 4.26 -4.99 -9.24
CA VAL A 56 3.98 -6.15 -10.09
C VAL A 56 4.51 -7.40 -9.39
N CYS A 57 3.63 -8.36 -9.15
CA CYS A 57 4.02 -9.68 -8.66
C CYS A 57 4.50 -10.54 -9.84
N ASN A 58 5.79 -10.86 -9.87
CA ASN A 58 6.41 -11.65 -10.95
C ASN A 58 5.72 -13.00 -11.19
N ASP A 59 5.16 -13.61 -10.14
CA ASP A 59 4.64 -14.98 -10.20
C ASP A 59 3.20 -15.06 -10.72
N THR A 60 2.45 -13.96 -10.68
CA THR A 60 1.00 -13.99 -10.93
C THR A 60 0.51 -12.98 -11.98
N ASN A 61 1.41 -12.17 -12.56
CA ASN A 61 1.05 -11.03 -13.41
C ASN A 61 0.00 -10.09 -12.77
N LYS A 62 -0.17 -10.18 -11.45
CA LYS A 62 -1.07 -9.31 -10.69
C LYS A 62 -0.34 -8.01 -10.40
N MET A 63 -0.99 -6.92 -10.77
CA MET A 63 -0.50 -5.57 -10.51
C MET A 63 -1.30 -4.98 -9.34
N THR A 64 -0.60 -4.37 -8.41
CA THR A 64 -1.21 -3.61 -7.32
C THR A 64 -0.86 -2.15 -7.52
N LEU A 65 -1.89 -1.33 -7.64
CA LEU A 65 -1.76 0.12 -7.78
C LEU A 65 -1.78 0.76 -6.41
N ILE A 66 -0.82 1.65 -6.12
CA ILE A 66 -0.67 2.28 -4.82
C ILE A 66 -0.84 3.79 -4.98
N ASN A 67 -1.72 4.38 -4.17
CA ASN A 67 -1.89 5.83 -4.06
C ASN A 67 -1.31 6.31 -2.73
N PRO A 68 -0.04 6.76 -2.69
CA PRO A 68 0.58 7.23 -1.45
C PRO A 68 -0.16 8.42 -0.83
N GLN A 69 -0.82 9.25 -1.65
CA GLN A 69 -1.59 10.41 -1.19
C GLN A 69 -2.92 10.00 -0.53
N GLY A 70 -3.39 8.78 -0.79
CA GLY A 70 -4.55 8.20 -0.12
C GLY A 70 -4.30 7.93 1.37
N VAL A 71 -3.04 7.87 1.81
CA VAL A 71 -2.67 7.65 3.20
C VAL A 71 -2.77 8.97 3.98
N LYS A 72 -3.81 9.11 4.81
CA LYS A 72 -3.97 10.28 5.71
C LYS A 72 -3.10 10.13 6.97
N LEU A 73 -1.78 10.29 6.82
CA LEU A 73 -0.80 10.13 7.90
C LEU A 73 -1.10 11.00 9.13
N ASN A 74 -1.63 12.21 8.93
CA ASN A 74 -2.01 13.10 10.03
C ASN A 74 -3.11 12.49 10.92
N ILE A 75 -4.11 11.83 10.31
CA ILE A 75 -5.19 11.16 11.05
C ILE A 75 -4.63 9.94 11.78
N TYR A 76 -3.77 9.17 11.12
CA TYR A 76 -3.12 8.03 11.75
C TYR A 76 -2.31 8.45 12.98
N LYS A 77 -1.50 9.50 12.86
CA LYS A 77 -0.74 10.09 13.97
C LYS A 77 -1.66 10.45 15.14
N GLN A 78 -2.73 11.19 14.89
CA GLN A 78 -3.71 11.57 15.93
C GLN A 78 -4.31 10.35 16.63
N LYS A 79 -4.69 9.31 15.88
CA LYS A 79 -5.23 8.06 16.45
C LYS A 79 -4.21 7.33 17.32
N VAL A 80 -2.95 7.28 16.90
CA VAL A 80 -1.87 6.65 17.68
C VAL A 80 -1.62 7.44 18.96
N GLU A 81 -1.54 8.77 18.89
CA GLU A 81 -1.37 9.62 20.07
C GLU A 81 -2.52 9.44 21.08
N GLN A 82 -3.76 9.34 20.60
CA GLN A 82 -4.91 9.09 21.47
C GLN A 82 -4.87 7.69 22.09
N ALA A 83 -4.48 6.66 21.33
CA ALA A 83 -4.34 5.31 21.84
C ALA A 83 -3.26 5.22 22.92
N ILE A 84 -2.08 5.84 22.72
CA ILE A 84 -1.00 5.87 23.73
C ILE A 84 -1.50 6.46 25.04
N LYS A 85 -2.21 7.59 24.99
CA LYS A 85 -2.80 8.23 26.19
C LYS A 85 -3.83 7.36 26.93
N SER A 86 -4.42 6.36 26.27
CA SER A 86 -5.38 5.45 26.91
C SER A 86 -4.73 4.27 27.64
N TYR A 87 -3.44 4.03 27.41
CA TYR A 87 -2.65 3.01 28.10
C TYR A 87 -1.81 3.58 29.26
N GLU A 88 -1.70 4.91 29.36
CA GLU A 88 -1.18 5.65 30.52
C GLU A 88 -2.29 5.90 31.55
#